data_AF-A0A9D9E884-F1
#
_entry.id   AF-A0A9D9E884-F1
#
_cell.length_a   1.000
_cell.length_b   1.000
_cell.length_c   1.000
_cell.angle_alpha   90.00
_cell.angle_beta   90.00
_cell.angle_gamma   90.00
#
_symmetry.space_group_name_H-M   'P 1'
#
loop_
_entity.id
_entity.type
_entity.pdbx_description
1 polymer ?
#
loop_
_entity_poly.entity_id
_entity_poly.type
_entity_poly.pdbx_seq_one_letter_code
_entity_poly.pdbx_strand_id
1 'polypeptide(L)'
;VFGVGTSNIALSLEPIIADTAVKAGIRPERPLKATALTANTALLCSPAAAAVAYMLSLFANHAITMRKYLLIVLPTAILTTLLLSTFMTLKKFKTSDKEFMQQYQAKDAEQGEQHFSVTTKLATLVFILGIALVLLFGIFPEIAPRMLLHGKMTAVPNDLMVMLLLFATAGINMAFCKINPGKVFATKIGSSAFGGLLAVLGPGWLGSTLFDNPHNLMLLKQLVGSIVTHNTWIVVPLIMLASMLIMSQSATVAVIFPIALSLGIAPLFLLATVQALNFVFVIPAQPPMLFAADIDETGGTTKYGFIVPGIFTLLVSMVIGLIMIHVMPV
;
A
#
# COMPACT_ATOMS: atom_id res chain seq x y z
N VAL A 1 -4.42 1.11 -7.21
CA VAL A 1 -4.37 1.32 -5.74
C VAL A 1 -5.26 2.45 -5.29
N PHE A 2 -5.13 3.65 -5.86
CA PHE A 2 -6.03 4.77 -5.58
C PHE A 2 -7.49 4.31 -5.72
N GLY A 3 -8.21 4.38 -4.60
CA GLY A 3 -9.61 4.04 -4.46
C GLY A 3 -9.96 2.55 -4.30
N VAL A 4 -8.99 1.63 -4.40
CA VAL A 4 -9.17 0.22 -3.99
C VAL A 4 -8.87 0.01 -2.50
N GLY A 5 -8.06 0.89 -1.90
CA GLY A 5 -7.76 0.85 -0.47
C GLY A 5 -6.76 -0.23 -0.05
N THR A 6 -6.07 -0.87 -0.99
CA THR A 6 -5.01 -1.84 -0.70
C THR A 6 -3.86 -1.76 -1.71
N SER A 7 -2.61 -1.86 -1.23
CA SER A 7 -1.42 -1.95 -2.08
C SER A 7 -1.27 -3.33 -2.73
N ASN A 8 -1.93 -4.37 -2.21
CA ASN A 8 -1.87 -5.74 -2.73
C ASN A 8 -2.47 -5.89 -4.14
N ILE A 9 -3.23 -4.91 -4.63
CA ILE A 9 -3.64 -4.91 -6.05
C ILE A 9 -2.43 -4.88 -7.00
N ALA A 10 -1.27 -4.41 -6.54
CA ALA A 10 -0.02 -4.48 -7.31
C ALA A 10 0.34 -5.92 -7.73
N LEU A 11 0.00 -6.93 -6.91
CA LEU A 11 0.26 -8.34 -7.22
C LEU A 11 -0.37 -8.79 -8.54
N SER A 12 -1.52 -8.21 -8.91
CA SER A 12 -2.19 -8.53 -10.18
C SER A 12 -1.56 -7.83 -11.40
N LEU A 13 -0.87 -6.71 -11.17
CA LEU A 13 -0.26 -5.89 -12.22
C LEU A 13 1.21 -6.23 -12.42
N GLU A 14 1.91 -6.66 -11.37
CA GLU A 14 3.34 -6.98 -11.38
C GLU A 14 3.74 -7.97 -12.48
N PRO A 15 3.00 -9.07 -12.76
CA PRO A 15 3.34 -9.99 -13.86
C PRO A 15 3.23 -9.32 -15.23
N ILE A 16 2.17 -8.52 -15.44
CA ILE A 16 1.94 -7.79 -16.70
C ILE A 16 3.05 -6.74 -16.91
N ILE A 17 3.44 -6.06 -15.84
CA ILE A 17 4.51 -5.06 -15.85
C ILE A 17 5.85 -5.71 -16.14
N ALA A 18 6.16 -6.86 -15.51
CA ALA A 18 7.37 -7.62 -15.78
C ALA A 18 7.42 -8.07 -17.25
N ASP A 19 6.33 -8.66 -17.76
CA ASP A 19 6.20 -9.11 -19.14
C ASP A 19 6.40 -7.98 -20.16
N THR A 20 5.70 -6.86 -19.93
CA THR A 20 5.80 -5.66 -20.78
C THR A 20 7.22 -5.07 -20.74
N ALA A 21 7.86 -5.06 -19.57
CA ALA A 21 9.22 -4.56 -19.43
C ALA A 21 10.21 -5.41 -20.24
N VAL A 22 10.09 -6.74 -20.16
CA VAL A 22 10.95 -7.66 -20.91
C VAL A 22 10.69 -7.51 -22.42
N LYS A 23 9.44 -7.43 -22.87
CA LYS A 23 9.08 -7.14 -24.28
C LYS A 23 9.67 -5.83 -24.79
N ALA A 24 9.76 -4.81 -23.93
CA ALA A 24 10.38 -3.53 -24.25
C ALA A 24 11.93 -3.55 -24.16
N GLY A 25 12.55 -4.69 -23.83
CA GLY A 25 14.00 -4.81 -23.66
C GLY A 25 14.52 -4.10 -22.41
N ILE A 26 13.71 -4.03 -21.35
CA ILE A 26 14.04 -3.41 -20.07
C ILE A 26 14.07 -4.49 -19.00
N ARG A 27 15.05 -4.45 -18.08
CA ARG A 27 15.05 -5.36 -16.92
C ARG A 27 13.82 -5.11 -16.04
N PRO A 28 13.04 -6.14 -15.67
CA PRO A 28 11.82 -5.99 -14.89
C PRO A 28 12.09 -5.52 -13.46
N GLU A 29 13.33 -5.65 -12.95
CA GLU A 29 13.73 -5.24 -11.60
C GLU A 29 13.21 -3.87 -11.17
N ARG A 30 13.43 -2.87 -12.02
CA ARG A 30 13.14 -1.47 -11.70
C ARG A 30 11.66 -1.13 -11.77
N PRO A 31 10.93 -1.48 -12.85
CA PRO A 31 9.49 -1.25 -12.88
C PRO A 31 8.77 -2.03 -11.78
N LEU A 32 9.23 -3.22 -11.39
CA LEU A 32 8.69 -3.96 -10.25
C LEU A 32 8.94 -3.23 -8.92
N LYS A 33 10.18 -2.80 -8.65
CA LYS A 33 10.50 -2.00 -7.45
C LYS A 33 9.70 -0.70 -7.38
N ALA A 34 9.60 0.02 -8.49
CA ALA A 34 8.83 1.26 -8.58
C ALA A 34 7.34 1.01 -8.34
N THR A 35 6.79 -0.08 -8.87
CA THR A 35 5.37 -0.44 -8.73
C THR A 35 5.01 -0.74 -7.28
N ALA A 36 5.78 -1.60 -6.60
CA ALA A 36 5.51 -1.95 -5.21
C ALA A 36 5.56 -0.73 -4.28
N LEU A 37 6.56 0.15 -4.44
CA LEU A 37 6.70 1.36 -3.63
C LEU A 37 5.58 2.38 -3.93
N THR A 38 5.30 2.61 -5.21
CA THR A 38 4.21 3.48 -5.65
C THR A 38 2.86 2.98 -5.13
N ALA A 39 2.67 1.66 -5.05
CA ALA A 39 1.45 1.09 -4.52
C ALA A 39 1.24 1.48 -3.05
N ASN A 40 2.31 1.46 -2.23
CA ASN A 40 2.22 1.94 -0.85
C ASN A 40 1.97 3.45 -0.76
N THR A 41 2.62 4.26 -1.59
CA THR A 41 2.38 5.72 -1.63
C THR A 41 0.93 6.04 -2.01
N ALA A 42 0.39 5.33 -3.00
CA ALA A 42 -0.98 5.49 -3.48
C ALA A 42 -2.04 4.98 -2.49
N LEU A 43 -1.69 4.06 -1.60
CA LEU A 43 -2.58 3.56 -0.55
C LEU A 43 -3.07 4.71 0.35
N LEU A 44 -2.16 5.58 0.77
CA LEU A 44 -2.49 6.74 1.60
C LEU A 44 -3.26 7.84 0.84
N CYS A 45 -3.35 7.76 -0.49
CA CYS A 45 -4.21 8.66 -1.26
C CYS A 45 -5.65 8.13 -1.38
N SER A 46 -5.88 6.87 -1.03
CA SER A 46 -7.15 6.20 -1.30
C SER A 46 -8.18 6.51 -0.22
N PRO A 47 -9.35 7.09 -0.55
CA PRO A 47 -10.45 7.28 0.41
C PRO A 47 -10.91 5.99 1.08
N ALA A 48 -10.88 4.89 0.33
CA ALA A 48 -11.23 3.56 0.80
C ALA A 48 -10.19 2.93 1.74
N ALA A 49 -9.00 3.52 1.91
CA ALA A 49 -7.98 2.95 2.79
C ALA A 49 -8.34 3.18 4.26
N ALA A 50 -8.24 2.11 5.06
CA ALA A 50 -8.52 2.15 6.50
C ALA A 50 -7.68 3.21 7.24
N ALA A 51 -6.40 3.33 6.88
CA ALA A 51 -5.50 4.34 7.45
C ALA A 51 -6.02 5.77 7.20
N VAL A 52 -6.51 6.05 5.99
CA VAL A 52 -7.05 7.36 5.61
C VAL A 52 -8.34 7.64 6.37
N ALA A 53 -9.27 6.67 6.41
CA ALA A 53 -10.52 6.81 7.17
C ALA A 53 -10.27 7.12 8.65
N TYR A 54 -9.31 6.42 9.28
CA TYR A 54 -8.95 6.65 10.66
C TYR A 54 -8.22 8.00 10.87
N MET A 55 -7.33 8.42 9.96
CA MET A 55 -6.73 9.75 10.03
C MET A 55 -7.78 10.87 9.94
N LEU A 56 -8.76 10.73 9.05
CA LEU A 56 -9.84 11.71 8.91
C LEU A 56 -10.71 11.80 10.17
N SER A 57 -10.96 10.68 10.85
CA SER A 57 -11.70 10.71 12.12
C SER A 57 -10.90 11.38 13.24
N LEU A 58 -9.58 11.17 13.29
CA LEU A 58 -8.69 11.88 14.23
C LEU A 58 -8.62 13.39 13.95
N PHE A 59 -8.57 13.77 12.69
CA PHE A 59 -8.44 15.18 12.30
C PHE A 59 -9.78 15.91 12.16
N ALA A 60 -10.91 15.25 12.40
CA ALA A 60 -12.24 15.85 12.31
C ALA A 60 -12.37 17.10 13.20
N ASN A 61 -11.79 17.07 14.41
CA ASN A 61 -11.78 18.19 15.35
C ASN A 61 -10.80 19.32 14.97
N HIS A 62 -9.99 19.13 13.93
CA HIS A 62 -8.94 20.03 13.49
C HIS A 62 -9.25 20.69 12.13
N ALA A 63 -10.51 20.67 11.69
CA ALA A 63 -10.99 21.24 10.43
C ALA A 63 -10.28 20.71 9.16
N ILE A 64 -9.65 19.52 9.24
CA ILE A 64 -9.09 18.82 8.09
C ILE A 64 -10.19 17.95 7.49
N THR A 65 -10.80 18.44 6.42
CA THR A 65 -11.76 17.67 5.64
C THR A 65 -11.05 16.72 4.69
N MET A 66 -11.76 15.71 4.20
CA MET A 66 -11.25 14.79 3.18
C MET A 66 -10.73 15.52 1.93
N ARG A 67 -11.41 16.60 1.54
CA ARG A 67 -10.96 17.46 0.44
C ARG A 67 -9.58 18.05 0.71
N LYS A 68 -9.35 18.61 1.92
CA LYS A 68 -8.03 19.16 2.31
C LYS A 68 -6.96 18.08 2.36
N TYR A 69 -7.30 16.90 2.89
CA TYR A 69 -6.42 15.73 2.91
C TYR A 69 -5.94 15.37 1.50
N LEU A 70 -6.87 15.15 0.56
CA LEU A 70 -6.53 14.75 -0.81
C LEU A 70 -5.80 15.85 -1.58
N LEU A 71 -6.14 17.12 -1.36
CA LEU A 71 -5.45 18.25 -1.98
C LEU A 71 -3.95 18.25 -1.67
N ILE A 72 -3.55 17.82 -0.48
CA ILE A 72 -2.13 17.74 -0.11
C ILE A 72 -1.51 16.41 -0.54
N VAL A 73 -2.16 15.29 -0.19
CA VAL A 73 -1.54 13.96 -0.30
C VAL A 73 -1.54 13.44 -1.74
N LEU A 74 -2.58 13.73 -2.54
CA LEU A 74 -2.67 13.22 -3.91
C LEU A 74 -1.61 13.84 -4.85
N PRO A 75 -1.43 15.18 -4.91
CA PRO A 75 -0.36 15.76 -5.72
C PRO A 75 1.03 15.34 -5.22
N THR A 76 1.21 15.25 -3.90
CA THR A 76 2.46 14.76 -3.29
C THR A 76 2.81 13.37 -3.79
N ALA A 77 1.85 12.45 -3.79
CA ALA A 77 2.06 11.09 -4.28
C ALA A 77 2.36 11.05 -5.78
N ILE A 78 1.60 11.79 -6.60
CA ILE A 78 1.82 11.83 -8.06
C ILE A 78 3.23 12.33 -8.38
N LEU A 79 3.64 13.45 -7.79
CA LEU A 79 4.97 14.02 -8.00
C LEU A 79 6.08 13.08 -7.50
N THR A 80 5.87 12.47 -6.33
CA THR A 80 6.81 11.49 -5.77
C THR A 80 6.97 10.28 -6.69
N THR A 81 5.88 9.73 -7.20
CA THR A 81 5.89 8.59 -8.13
C THR A 81 6.59 8.93 -9.43
N LEU A 82 6.38 10.14 -9.97
CA LEU A 82 7.09 10.60 -11.18
C LEU A 82 8.60 10.72 -10.93
N LEU A 83 9.00 11.29 -9.79
CA LEU A 83 10.41 11.42 -9.42
C LEU A 83 11.05 10.06 -9.11
N LEU A 84 10.32 9.13 -8.48
CA LEU A 84 10.77 7.74 -8.28
C LEU A 84 10.98 7.03 -9.61
N SER A 85 10.02 7.15 -10.54
CA SER A 85 10.15 6.56 -11.88
C SER A 85 11.35 7.13 -12.63
N THR A 86 11.57 8.45 -12.53
CA THR A 86 12.76 9.10 -13.09
C THR A 86 14.04 8.57 -12.42
N PHE A 87 14.09 8.54 -11.09
CA PHE A 87 15.24 8.01 -10.33
C PHE A 87 15.61 6.57 -10.74
N MET A 88 14.61 5.72 -10.96
CA MET A 88 14.80 4.34 -11.43
C MET A 88 15.30 4.24 -12.87
N THR A 89 15.02 5.24 -13.71
CA THR A 89 15.40 5.24 -15.13
C THR A 89 16.72 5.95 -15.41
N LEU A 90 17.21 6.82 -14.52
CA LEU A 90 18.45 7.60 -14.69
C LEU A 90 19.71 6.74 -14.93
N LYS A 91 19.81 5.53 -14.34
CA LYS A 91 20.91 4.60 -14.66
C LYS A 91 20.59 3.83 -15.96
N LYS A 92 20.98 4.33 -17.14
CA LYS A 92 20.88 3.57 -18.39
C LYS A 92 21.66 2.26 -18.30
N PHE A 93 20.96 1.14 -18.16
CA PHE A 93 21.50 -0.17 -18.47
C PHE A 93 20.50 -0.84 -19.41
N LYS A 94 20.82 -0.83 -20.71
CA LYS A 94 20.26 -1.81 -21.64
C LYS A 94 20.59 -3.18 -21.08
N THR A 95 19.65 -4.11 -21.12
CA THR A 95 19.86 -5.52 -20.80
C THR A 95 21.14 -5.99 -21.47
N SER A 96 22.19 -6.23 -20.69
CA SER A 96 23.44 -6.78 -21.22
C SER A 96 23.32 -8.29 -21.47
N ASP A 97 22.26 -8.94 -20.95
CA ASP A 97 21.99 -10.36 -21.15
C ASP A 97 21.17 -10.57 -22.43
N LYS A 98 21.85 -10.52 -23.57
CA LYS A 98 21.28 -10.97 -24.85
C LYS A 98 20.72 -12.40 -24.74
N GLU A 99 21.35 -13.24 -23.92
CA GLU A 99 20.95 -14.62 -23.67
C GLU A 99 19.59 -14.73 -22.96
N PHE A 100 19.34 -13.91 -21.93
CA PHE A 100 18.04 -13.87 -21.24
C PHE A 100 16.92 -13.41 -22.19
N MET A 101 17.20 -12.38 -23.00
CA MET A 101 16.23 -11.88 -23.99
C MET A 101 15.92 -12.93 -25.06
N GLN A 102 16.92 -13.71 -25.50
CA GLN A 102 16.74 -14.81 -26.45
C GLN A 102 15.94 -15.97 -25.84
N GLN A 103 16.23 -16.35 -24.58
CA GLN A 103 15.46 -17.38 -23.87
C GLN A 103 14.01 -16.96 -23.62
N TYR A 104 13.77 -15.69 -23.27
CA TYR A 104 12.41 -15.17 -23.12
C TYR A 104 11.66 -15.14 -24.46
N GLN A 105 12.29 -14.67 -25.54
CA GLN A 105 11.67 -14.68 -26.87
C GLN A 105 11.34 -16.10 -27.35
N ALA A 106 12.17 -17.10 -27.02
CA ALA A 106 11.87 -18.49 -27.31
C ALA A 106 10.66 -19.00 -26.50
N LYS A 107 10.58 -18.69 -25.19
CA LYS A 107 9.42 -19.02 -24.34
C LYS A 107 8.13 -18.32 -24.79
N ASP A 108 8.19 -17.03 -25.15
CA ASP A 108 7.03 -16.23 -25.60
C ASP A 108 6.57 -16.69 -26.99
N ALA A 109 7.49 -17.14 -27.87
CA ALA A 109 7.14 -17.75 -29.15
C ALA A 109 6.49 -19.14 -29.01
N GLU A 110 6.83 -19.91 -27.98
CA GLU A 110 6.14 -21.15 -27.61
C GLU A 110 4.75 -20.90 -26.98
N GLN A 111 4.58 -19.75 -26.31
CA GLN A 111 3.31 -19.26 -25.80
C GLN A 111 2.59 -18.42 -26.86
N GLY A 112 2.09 -19.06 -27.92
CA GLY A 112 1.28 -18.41 -28.95
C GLY A 112 0.09 -17.58 -28.41
N GLU A 113 -0.52 -16.75 -29.27
CA GLU A 113 -1.60 -15.80 -28.91
C GLU A 113 -2.55 -16.36 -27.84
N GLN A 114 -2.57 -15.73 -26.66
CA GLN A 114 -3.46 -16.13 -25.58
C GLN A 114 -4.91 -15.85 -25.95
N HIS A 115 -5.61 -16.85 -26.47
CA HIS A 115 -7.06 -16.81 -26.62
C HIS A 115 -7.73 -16.85 -25.26
N PHE A 116 -8.12 -15.68 -24.75
CA PHE A 116 -8.90 -15.58 -23.52
C PHE A 116 -10.32 -16.12 -23.73
N SER A 117 -10.68 -17.16 -22.97
CA SER A 117 -12.04 -17.68 -22.91
C SER A 117 -13.03 -16.59 -22.47
N VAL A 118 -14.28 -16.73 -22.93
CA VAL A 118 -15.41 -15.90 -22.47
C VAL A 118 -15.53 -15.93 -20.94
N THR A 119 -15.28 -17.09 -20.33
CA THR A 119 -15.27 -17.26 -18.87
C THR A 119 -14.22 -16.37 -18.20
N THR A 120 -13.03 -16.26 -18.80
CA THR A 120 -11.95 -15.39 -18.29
C THR A 120 -12.36 -13.92 -18.36
N LYS A 121 -12.96 -13.50 -19.47
CA LYS A 121 -13.46 -12.11 -19.63
C LYS A 121 -14.56 -11.77 -18.62
N LEU A 122 -15.49 -12.70 -18.38
CA LEU A 122 -16.51 -12.54 -17.34
C LEU A 122 -15.91 -12.45 -15.93
N ALA A 123 -14.92 -13.29 -15.61
CA ALA A 123 -14.25 -13.25 -14.31
C ALA A 123 -13.53 -11.92 -14.06
N THR A 124 -12.89 -11.37 -15.11
CA THR A 124 -12.29 -10.04 -15.07
C THR A 124 -13.36 -8.96 -14.85
N LEU A 125 -14.52 -9.07 -15.51
CA LEU A 125 -15.62 -8.13 -15.35
C LEU A 125 -16.18 -8.13 -13.92
N VAL A 126 -16.37 -9.31 -13.32
CA VAL A 126 -16.78 -9.44 -11.91
C VAL A 126 -15.76 -8.78 -10.97
N PHE A 127 -14.46 -8.97 -11.21
CA PHE A 127 -13.41 -8.34 -10.43
C PHE A 127 -13.43 -6.80 -10.55
N ILE A 128 -13.57 -6.27 -11.77
CA ILE A 128 -13.68 -4.83 -12.02
C ILE A 128 -14.93 -4.24 -11.34
N LEU A 129 -16.07 -4.93 -11.41
CA LEU A 129 -17.29 -4.54 -10.69
C LEU A 129 -17.07 -4.51 -9.18
N GLY A 130 -16.35 -5.48 -8.63
CA GLY A 130 -15.95 -5.49 -7.22
C GLY A 130 -15.16 -4.25 -6.82
N ILE A 131 -14.14 -3.91 -7.62
CA ILE A 131 -13.35 -2.69 -7.42
C ILE A 131 -14.23 -1.43 -7.53
N ALA A 132 -15.12 -1.37 -8.52
CA ALA A 132 -16.02 -0.24 -8.72
C ALA A 132 -16.97 -0.04 -7.53
N LEU A 133 -17.47 -1.12 -6.92
CA LEU A 133 -18.30 -1.06 -5.72
C LEU A 133 -17.50 -0.59 -4.49
N VAL A 134 -16.28 -1.09 -4.31
CA VAL A 134 -15.37 -0.63 -3.25
C VAL A 134 -15.11 0.88 -3.38
N LEU A 135 -14.82 1.34 -4.59
CA LEU A 135 -14.63 2.75 -4.92
C LEU A 135 -15.87 3.58 -4.59
N LEU A 136 -17.03 3.12 -5.04
CA LEU A 136 -18.29 3.81 -4.90
C LEU A 136 -18.67 3.98 -3.42
N PHE A 137 -18.58 2.93 -2.62
CA PHE A 137 -18.85 3.04 -1.18
C PHE A 137 -17.76 3.80 -0.41
N GLY A 138 -16.50 3.73 -0.85
CA GLY A 138 -15.41 4.49 -0.25
C GLY A 138 -15.49 6.00 -0.52
N ILE A 139 -16.01 6.41 -1.69
CA ILE A 139 -16.21 7.82 -2.07
C ILE A 139 -17.52 8.37 -1.48
N PHE A 140 -18.57 7.54 -1.41
CA PHE A 140 -19.88 7.92 -0.90
C PHE A 140 -20.26 7.08 0.33
N PRO A 141 -19.79 7.45 1.54
CA PRO A 141 -20.07 6.69 2.76
C PRO A 141 -21.57 6.63 3.10
N GLU A 142 -22.38 7.54 2.57
CA GLU A 142 -23.82 7.61 2.83
C GLU A 142 -24.59 6.41 2.27
N ILE A 143 -24.12 5.90 1.12
CA ILE A 143 -24.69 4.73 0.43
C ILE A 143 -23.96 3.43 0.81
N ALA A 144 -22.94 3.52 1.66
CA ALA A 144 -22.25 2.34 2.17
C ALA A 144 -23.22 1.51 3.04
N PRO A 145 -23.15 0.17 2.96
CA PRO A 145 -24.00 -0.69 3.76
C PRO A 145 -23.81 -0.43 5.25
N ARG A 146 -24.92 -0.50 6.00
CA ARG A 146 -24.95 -0.32 7.45
C ARG A 146 -25.27 -1.65 8.12
N MET A 147 -24.59 -1.93 9.22
CA MET A 147 -24.83 -3.11 10.05
C MET A 147 -25.46 -2.70 11.38
N LEU A 148 -26.34 -3.56 11.87
CA LEU A 148 -27.01 -3.39 13.14
C LEU A 148 -26.10 -3.97 14.23
N LEU A 149 -25.39 -3.11 14.94
CA LEU A 149 -24.56 -3.48 16.09
C LEU A 149 -25.20 -2.94 17.37
N HIS A 150 -25.50 -3.83 18.31
CA HIS A 150 -26.06 -3.47 19.62
C HIS A 150 -27.32 -2.58 19.52
N GLY A 151 -28.22 -2.87 18.57
CA GLY A 151 -29.46 -2.10 18.37
C GLY A 151 -29.30 -0.75 17.69
N LYS A 152 -28.08 -0.36 17.30
CA LYS A 152 -27.82 0.88 16.53
C LYS A 152 -27.34 0.55 15.12
N MET A 153 -27.88 1.28 14.15
CA MET A 153 -27.41 1.23 12.77
C MET A 153 -26.07 1.95 12.68
N THR A 154 -24.98 1.20 12.58
CA THR A 154 -23.62 1.70 12.42
C THR A 154 -23.14 1.42 11.00
N ALA A 155 -22.45 2.38 10.38
CA ALA A 155 -21.81 2.15 9.07
C ALA A 155 -20.80 1.00 9.18
N VAL A 156 -20.74 0.15 8.15
CA VAL A 156 -19.71 -0.89 8.07
C VAL A 156 -18.33 -0.21 7.98
N PRO A 157 -17.35 -0.58 8.83
CA PRO A 157 -15.99 -0.08 8.72
C PRO A 157 -15.41 -0.32 7.32
N ASN A 158 -14.69 0.67 6.78
CA ASN A 158 -14.20 0.63 5.39
C ASN A 158 -13.29 -0.57 5.09
N ASP A 159 -12.48 -0.99 6.07
CA ASP A 159 -11.63 -2.19 5.99
C ASP A 159 -12.45 -3.47 5.85
N LEU A 160 -13.48 -3.65 6.68
CA LEU A 160 -14.40 -4.78 6.61
C LEU A 160 -15.18 -4.79 5.29
N MET A 161 -15.59 -3.61 4.81
CA MET A 161 -16.30 -3.47 3.54
C MET A 161 -15.43 -3.91 2.34
N VAL A 162 -14.18 -3.44 2.27
CA VAL A 162 -13.22 -3.87 1.24
C VAL A 162 -13.02 -5.38 1.31
N MET A 163 -12.80 -5.91 2.51
CA MET A 163 -12.59 -7.34 2.73
C MET A 163 -13.79 -8.17 2.24
N LEU A 164 -15.01 -7.78 2.63
CA LEU A 164 -16.24 -8.48 2.24
C LEU A 164 -16.45 -8.48 0.72
N LEU A 165 -16.28 -7.32 0.06
CA LEU A 165 -16.49 -7.21 -1.39
C LEU A 165 -15.42 -7.97 -2.18
N LEU A 166 -14.17 -7.94 -1.75
CA LEU A 166 -13.10 -8.69 -2.42
C LEU A 166 -13.24 -10.20 -2.20
N PHE A 167 -13.62 -10.67 -1.00
CA PHE A 167 -13.93 -12.08 -0.80
C PHE A 167 -15.19 -12.52 -1.57
N ALA A 168 -16.22 -11.67 -1.64
CA ALA A 168 -17.42 -11.96 -2.41
C ALA A 168 -17.10 -12.10 -3.91
N THR A 169 -16.35 -11.16 -4.48
CA THR A 169 -15.94 -11.24 -5.90
C THR A 169 -15.03 -12.44 -6.17
N ALA A 170 -14.12 -12.78 -5.26
CA ALA A 170 -13.31 -14.00 -5.35
C ALA A 170 -14.19 -15.27 -5.30
N GLY A 171 -15.17 -15.33 -4.39
CA GLY A 171 -16.12 -16.44 -4.26
C GLY A 171 -16.99 -16.61 -5.51
N ILE A 172 -17.54 -15.50 -6.02
CA ILE A 172 -18.30 -15.44 -7.26
C ILE A 172 -17.44 -15.96 -8.42
N ASN A 173 -16.21 -15.48 -8.57
CA ASN A 173 -15.29 -15.95 -9.61
C ASN A 173 -14.96 -17.43 -9.49
N MET A 174 -14.70 -17.93 -8.28
CA MET A 174 -14.45 -19.35 -8.07
C MET A 174 -15.67 -20.21 -8.45
N ALA A 175 -16.87 -19.76 -8.12
CA ALA A 175 -18.11 -20.45 -8.46
C ALA A 175 -18.39 -20.45 -9.98
N PHE A 176 -18.32 -19.28 -10.63
CA PHE A 176 -18.59 -19.14 -12.07
C PHE A 176 -17.53 -19.84 -12.93
N CYS A 177 -16.25 -19.71 -12.57
CA CYS A 177 -15.16 -20.34 -13.31
C CYS A 177 -14.94 -21.81 -12.90
N LYS A 178 -15.68 -22.34 -11.92
CA LYS A 178 -15.54 -23.68 -11.36
C LYS A 178 -14.09 -23.98 -10.94
N ILE A 179 -13.43 -23.01 -10.32
CA ILE A 179 -12.04 -23.13 -9.86
C ILE A 179 -12.04 -23.85 -8.52
N ASN A 180 -11.20 -24.87 -8.38
CA ASN A 180 -11.00 -25.54 -7.10
C ASN A 180 -10.20 -24.61 -6.15
N PRO A 181 -10.74 -24.23 -4.98
CA PRO A 181 -10.07 -23.33 -4.05
C PRO A 181 -8.68 -23.83 -3.60
N GLY A 182 -8.52 -25.13 -3.41
CA GLY A 182 -7.23 -25.73 -3.01
C GLY A 182 -6.14 -25.52 -4.06
N LYS A 183 -6.49 -25.50 -5.35
CA LYS A 183 -5.54 -25.20 -6.42
C LYS A 183 -5.08 -23.75 -6.40
N VAL A 184 -5.91 -22.82 -5.93
CA VAL A 184 -5.54 -21.40 -5.82
C VAL A 184 -4.43 -21.23 -4.79
N PHE A 185 -4.57 -21.83 -3.61
CA PHE A 185 -3.54 -21.77 -2.56
C PHE A 185 -2.26 -22.52 -2.92
N ALA A 186 -2.37 -23.62 -3.66
CA ALA A 186 -1.23 -24.41 -4.12
C ALA A 186 -0.40 -23.73 -5.23
N THR A 187 -0.91 -22.66 -5.85
CA THR A 187 -0.11 -21.88 -6.81
C THR A 187 1.05 -21.17 -6.10
N LYS A 188 2.16 -20.96 -6.81
CA LYS A 188 3.30 -20.17 -6.31
C LYS A 188 2.84 -18.82 -5.75
N ILE A 189 1.92 -18.15 -6.47
CA ILE A 189 1.31 -16.88 -6.07
C ILE A 189 0.52 -17.03 -4.76
N GLY A 190 -0.37 -18.03 -4.67
CA GLY A 190 -1.21 -18.27 -3.51
C GLY A 190 -0.41 -18.62 -2.25
N SER A 191 0.61 -19.45 -2.40
CA SER A 191 1.49 -19.85 -1.30
C SER A 191 2.38 -18.69 -0.82
N SER A 192 2.98 -17.90 -1.73
CA SER A 192 3.72 -16.68 -1.37
C SER A 192 2.82 -15.62 -0.71
N ALA A 193 1.59 -15.44 -1.20
CA ALA A 193 0.63 -14.51 -0.61
C ALA A 193 0.19 -14.92 0.81
N PHE A 194 -0.05 -16.21 1.04
CA PHE A 194 -0.39 -16.73 2.38
C PHE A 194 0.79 -16.65 3.35
N GLY A 195 2.01 -16.94 2.88
CA GLY A 195 3.24 -16.72 3.65
C GLY A 195 3.41 -15.25 4.06
N GLY A 196 3.14 -14.32 3.13
CA GLY A 196 3.13 -12.88 3.39
C GLY A 196 2.08 -12.46 4.42
N LEU A 197 0.87 -13.04 4.37
CA LEU A 197 -0.18 -12.80 5.37
C LEU A 197 0.30 -13.17 6.79
N LEU A 198 0.86 -14.37 6.96
CA LEU A 198 1.40 -14.81 8.26
C LEU A 198 2.58 -13.93 8.72
N ALA A 199 3.44 -13.51 7.79
CA ALA A 199 4.57 -12.64 8.08
C ALA A 199 4.15 -11.24 8.55
N VAL A 200 3.00 -10.72 8.12
CA VAL A 200 2.47 -9.41 8.56
C VAL A 200 1.67 -9.51 9.87
N LEU A 201 1.00 -10.63 10.13
CA LEU A 201 0.21 -10.81 11.36
C LEU A 201 1.06 -10.72 12.64
N GLY A 202 2.24 -11.34 12.65
CA GLY A 202 3.12 -11.36 13.84
C GLY A 202 3.56 -9.95 14.29
N PRO A 203 4.22 -9.16 13.42
CA PRO A 203 4.64 -7.81 13.74
C PRO A 203 3.46 -6.87 14.06
N GLY A 204 2.32 -7.03 13.37
CA GLY A 204 1.10 -6.26 13.66
C GLY A 204 0.57 -6.52 15.09
N TRP A 205 0.54 -7.78 15.53
CA TRP A 205 0.10 -8.16 16.87
C TRP A 205 1.12 -7.77 17.96
N LEU A 206 2.41 -7.88 17.67
CA LEU A 206 3.45 -7.36 18.56
C LEU A 206 3.31 -5.83 18.74
N GLY A 207 3.03 -5.12 17.65
CA GLY A 207 2.71 -3.70 17.68
C GLY A 207 1.52 -3.41 18.58
N SER A 208 0.37 -4.03 18.32
CA SER A 208 -0.85 -3.77 19.09
C SER A 208 -0.67 -4.10 20.58
N THR A 209 -0.03 -5.21 20.93
CA THR A 209 0.22 -5.56 22.35
C THR A 209 1.15 -4.57 23.06
N LEU A 210 2.18 -4.07 22.38
CA LEU A 210 3.09 -3.07 22.96
C LEU A 210 2.38 -1.74 23.19
N PHE A 211 1.56 -1.30 22.25
CA PHE A 211 1.02 0.05 22.22
C PHE A 211 -0.39 0.21 22.82
N ASP A 212 -1.22 -0.83 22.74
CA ASP A 212 -2.57 -0.84 23.34
C ASP A 212 -2.52 -1.03 24.86
N ASN A 213 -1.36 -1.46 25.41
CA ASN A 213 -1.16 -1.53 26.84
C ASN A 213 -1.08 -0.11 27.45
N PRO A 214 -1.99 0.28 28.35
CA PRO A 214 -2.03 1.64 28.90
C PRO A 214 -0.75 2.06 29.64
N HIS A 215 -0.05 1.12 30.26
CA HIS A 215 1.18 1.41 31.00
C HIS A 215 2.35 1.72 30.04
N ASN A 216 2.49 0.93 28.98
CA ASN A 216 3.49 1.18 27.94
C ASN A 216 3.22 2.50 27.23
N LEU A 217 1.96 2.80 26.95
CA LEU A 217 1.53 4.07 26.36
C LEU A 217 1.90 5.27 27.24
N MET A 218 1.70 5.15 28.56
CA MET A 218 2.08 6.18 29.53
C MET A 218 3.59 6.39 29.57
N LEU A 219 4.36 5.30 29.60
CA LEU A 219 5.82 5.33 29.62
C LEU A 219 6.37 5.96 28.34
N LEU A 220 5.82 5.61 27.17
CA LEU A 220 6.18 6.22 25.89
C LEU A 220 5.91 7.73 25.89
N LYS A 221 4.74 8.17 26.39
CA LYS A 221 4.41 9.60 26.51
C LYS A 221 5.36 10.35 27.44
N GLN A 222 5.78 9.74 28.55
CA GLN A 222 6.70 10.37 29.50
C GLN A 222 8.13 10.48 28.95
N LEU A 223 8.65 9.40 28.36
CA LEU A 223 10.03 9.39 27.83
C LEU A 223 10.18 10.23 26.57
N VAL A 224 9.21 10.15 25.66
CA VAL A 224 9.31 10.79 24.34
C VAL A 224 8.69 12.19 24.35
N GLY A 225 7.74 12.46 25.25
CA GLY A 225 7.00 13.72 25.29
C GLY A 225 7.89 14.94 25.47
N SER A 226 8.83 14.91 26.42
CA SER A 226 9.75 16.03 26.69
C SER A 226 10.70 16.31 25.53
N ILE A 227 11.06 15.28 24.76
CA ILE A 227 11.93 15.35 23.58
C ILE A 227 11.15 15.94 22.39
N VAL A 228 9.93 15.46 22.16
CA VAL A 228 9.08 15.89 21.05
C VAL A 228 8.61 17.34 21.20
N THR A 229 8.37 17.81 22.43
CA THR A 229 8.00 19.22 22.66
C THR A 229 9.14 20.20 22.33
N HIS A 230 10.40 19.76 22.37
CA HIS A 230 11.56 20.58 21.98
C HIS A 230 11.90 20.46 20.49
N ASN A 231 11.64 19.31 19.87
CA ASN A 231 11.90 19.10 18.45
C ASN A 231 10.82 18.22 17.80
N THR A 232 9.82 18.87 17.21
CA THR A 232 8.66 18.21 16.58
C THR A 232 9.05 17.24 15.47
N TRP A 233 10.19 17.42 14.80
CA TRP A 233 10.64 16.55 13.71
C TRP A 233 10.97 15.12 14.16
N ILE A 234 11.25 14.91 15.45
CA ILE A 234 11.58 13.58 16.00
C ILE A 234 10.39 12.60 15.86
N VAL A 235 9.16 13.10 15.72
CA VAL A 235 8.00 12.26 15.46
C VAL A 235 8.12 11.51 14.13
N VAL A 236 8.81 12.06 13.13
CA VAL A 236 8.91 11.43 11.80
C VAL A 236 9.75 10.15 11.85
N PRO A 237 11.00 10.15 12.36
CA PRO A 237 11.75 8.92 12.61
C PRO A 237 10.99 7.91 13.49
N LEU A 238 10.23 8.39 14.47
CA LEU A 238 9.43 7.53 15.34
C LEU A 238 8.27 6.85 14.59
N ILE A 239 7.56 7.59 13.73
CA ILE A 239 6.55 7.03 12.81
C ILE A 239 7.20 6.02 11.88
N MET A 240 8.37 6.32 11.32
CA MET A 240 9.09 5.40 10.43
C MET A 240 9.45 4.10 11.15
N LEU A 241 10.07 4.17 12.33
CA LEU A 241 10.41 2.99 13.13
C LEU A 241 9.18 2.18 13.52
N ALA A 242 8.10 2.84 13.97
CA ALA A 242 6.85 2.17 14.28
C ALA A 242 6.25 1.50 13.04
N SER A 243 6.31 2.14 11.86
CA SER A 243 5.83 1.57 10.60
C SER A 243 6.64 0.33 10.20
N MET A 244 7.96 0.39 10.33
CA MET A 244 8.85 -0.74 10.06
C MET A 244 8.55 -1.94 10.96
N LEU A 245 8.22 -1.71 12.23
CA LEU A 245 7.95 -2.79 13.19
C LEU A 245 6.52 -3.31 13.09
N ILE A 246 5.53 -2.44 12.91
CA ILE A 246 4.11 -2.82 12.88
C ILE A 246 3.72 -3.37 11.49
N MET A 247 4.40 -2.91 10.43
CA MET A 247 4.15 -3.29 9.04
C MET A 247 2.71 -3.04 8.56
N SER A 248 2.02 -2.08 9.18
CA SER A 248 0.63 -1.70 8.84
C SER A 248 0.41 -0.21 9.07
N GLN A 249 0.08 0.52 7.99
CA GLN A 249 -0.14 1.97 8.05
C GLN A 249 -1.32 2.33 8.96
N SER A 250 -2.42 1.57 8.92
CA SER A 250 -3.59 1.86 9.75
C SER A 250 -3.31 1.64 11.23
N ALA A 251 -2.63 0.55 11.58
CA ALA A 251 -2.26 0.26 12.97
C ALA A 251 -1.22 1.28 13.49
N THR A 252 -0.24 1.66 12.67
CA THR A 252 0.73 2.68 13.05
C THR A 252 0.06 4.03 13.30
N VAL A 253 -0.89 4.46 12.45
CA VAL A 253 -1.64 5.69 12.70
C VAL A 253 -2.46 5.56 13.99
N ALA A 254 -3.16 4.45 14.20
CA ALA A 254 -3.99 4.21 15.38
C ALA A 254 -3.22 4.36 16.70
N VAL A 255 -1.96 3.97 16.69
CA VAL A 255 -1.07 4.10 17.83
C VAL A 255 -0.45 5.49 17.92
N ILE A 256 0.24 5.92 16.86
CA ILE A 256 1.24 6.99 16.96
C ILE A 256 0.59 8.37 16.83
N PHE A 257 -0.44 8.52 15.99
CA PHE A 257 -1.02 9.84 15.71
C PHE A 257 -1.77 10.43 16.91
N PRO A 258 -2.59 9.67 17.69
CA PRO A 258 -3.19 10.19 18.92
C PRO A 258 -2.15 10.68 19.93
N ILE A 259 -1.02 9.96 20.04
CA ILE A 259 0.09 10.35 20.91
C ILE A 259 0.71 11.66 20.43
N ALA A 260 1.06 11.73 19.14
CA ALA A 260 1.63 12.93 18.53
C ALA A 260 0.73 14.16 18.72
N LEU A 261 -0.57 14.02 18.48
CA LEU A 261 -1.55 15.08 18.72
C LEU A 261 -1.61 15.49 20.21
N SER A 262 -1.59 14.52 21.12
CA SER A 262 -1.59 14.81 22.57
C SER A 262 -0.31 15.52 23.06
N LEU A 263 0.79 15.43 22.29
CA LEU A 263 2.04 16.13 22.53
C LEU A 263 2.10 17.52 21.86
N GLY A 264 0.99 17.97 21.27
CA GLY A 264 0.89 19.29 20.63
C GLY A 264 1.41 19.35 19.20
N ILE A 265 1.65 18.21 18.54
CA ILE A 265 2.09 18.20 17.15
C ILE A 265 0.95 18.64 16.24
N ALA A 266 1.23 19.62 15.37
CA ALA A 266 0.25 20.14 14.44
C ALA A 266 -0.28 19.02 13.50
N PRO A 267 -1.61 18.84 13.38
CA PRO A 267 -2.22 17.86 12.46
C PRO A 267 -1.74 18.03 11.01
N LEU A 268 -1.52 19.27 10.57
CA LEU A 268 -1.01 19.56 9.22
C LEU A 268 0.43 19.06 9.02
N PHE A 269 1.26 19.05 10.06
CA PHE A 269 2.61 18.50 9.97
C PHE A 269 2.57 16.96 9.83
N LEU A 270 1.69 16.29 10.59
CA LEU A 270 1.45 14.84 10.44
C LEU A 270 0.89 14.51 9.05
N LEU A 271 0.02 15.36 8.50
CA LEU A 271 -0.50 15.23 7.15
C LEU A 271 0.60 15.40 6.08
N ALA A 272 1.45 16.42 6.21
CA ALA A 272 2.56 16.67 5.30
C ALA A 272 3.60 15.53 5.29
N THR A 273 3.79 14.89 6.44
CA THR A 273 4.75 13.79 6.64
C THR A 273 4.08 12.42 6.64
N VAL A 274 2.81 12.31 6.25
CA VAL A 274 2.00 11.08 6.32
C VAL A 274 2.65 9.90 5.61
N GLN A 275 3.44 10.19 4.59
CA GLN A 275 4.12 9.18 3.78
C GLN A 275 5.23 8.46 4.54
N ALA A 276 5.70 8.98 5.69
CA ALA A 276 6.56 8.26 6.63
C ALA A 276 5.97 6.91 7.08
N LEU A 277 4.64 6.75 7.03
CA LEU A 277 3.95 5.48 7.27
C LEU A 277 4.36 4.37 6.29
N ASN A 278 4.93 4.72 5.14
CA ASN A 278 5.39 3.77 4.12
C ASN A 278 6.83 3.30 4.33
N PHE A 279 7.44 3.50 5.50
CA PHE A 279 8.73 2.90 5.88
C PHE A 279 8.62 1.39 6.21
N VAL A 280 7.93 0.66 5.35
CA VAL A 280 7.56 -0.76 5.47
C VAL A 280 8.38 -1.65 4.53
N PHE A 281 9.38 -1.09 3.84
CA PHE A 281 10.20 -1.79 2.85
C PHE A 281 11.54 -2.31 3.40
N VAL A 282 11.85 -2.04 4.67
CA VAL A 282 13.13 -2.44 5.28
C VAL A 282 13.10 -3.92 5.66
N ILE A 283 12.03 -4.36 6.33
CA ILE A 283 11.78 -5.77 6.61
C ILE A 283 11.02 -6.35 5.41
N PRO A 284 11.55 -7.38 4.72
CA PRO A 284 10.95 -7.92 3.51
C PRO A 284 9.78 -8.85 3.86
N ALA A 285 8.69 -8.28 4.36
CA ALA A 285 7.47 -9.00 4.72
C ALA A 285 6.25 -8.53 3.91
N GLN A 286 6.38 -7.46 3.12
CA GLN A 286 5.27 -6.98 2.31
C GLN A 286 5.00 -7.87 1.09
N PRO A 287 3.75 -8.31 0.88
CA PRO A 287 3.41 -9.20 -0.22
C PRO A 287 3.82 -8.66 -1.61
N PRO A 288 3.56 -7.40 -1.99
CA PRO A 288 3.98 -6.88 -3.30
C PRO A 288 5.49 -6.94 -3.51
N MET A 289 6.27 -6.67 -2.46
CA MET A 289 7.74 -6.68 -2.57
C MET A 289 8.30 -8.10 -2.68
N LEU A 290 7.76 -9.03 -1.90
CA LEU A 290 8.14 -10.45 -1.97
C LEU A 290 7.75 -11.06 -3.30
N PHE A 291 6.55 -10.73 -3.79
CA PHE A 291 6.07 -11.23 -5.06
C PHE A 291 6.89 -10.69 -6.23
N ALA A 292 7.17 -9.39 -6.25
CA ALA A 292 8.09 -8.78 -7.22
C ALA A 292 9.45 -9.49 -7.25
N ALA A 293 10.00 -9.88 -6.10
CA ALA A 293 11.24 -10.65 -6.03
C ALA A 293 11.09 -12.09 -6.56
N ASP A 294 9.94 -12.73 -6.34
CA ASP A 294 9.67 -14.12 -6.74
C ASP A 294 9.37 -14.29 -8.24
N ILE A 295 8.83 -13.26 -8.90
CA ILE A 295 8.47 -13.29 -10.33
C ILE A 295 9.56 -12.78 -11.26
N ASP A 296 10.55 -12.05 -10.73
CA ASP A 296 11.66 -11.55 -11.52
C ASP A 296 12.62 -12.69 -11.90
N GLU A 297 12.38 -13.28 -13.07
CA GLU A 297 13.22 -14.36 -13.63
C GLU A 297 14.69 -13.90 -13.88
N THR A 298 14.98 -12.60 -13.91
CA THR A 298 16.36 -12.09 -14.07
C THR A 298 17.16 -12.09 -12.76
N GLY A 299 16.49 -12.28 -11.62
CA GLY A 299 17.11 -12.23 -10.28
C GLY A 299 17.55 -10.83 -9.83
N GLY A 300 17.23 -9.77 -10.59
CA GLY A 300 17.59 -8.39 -10.22
C GLY A 300 16.80 -7.85 -9.04
N THR A 301 15.55 -8.30 -8.85
CA THR A 301 14.69 -7.92 -7.74
C THR A 301 15.02 -8.73 -6.50
N THR A 302 15.91 -8.19 -5.67
CA THR A 302 16.21 -8.78 -4.37
C THR A 302 15.28 -8.24 -3.27
N LYS A 303 15.04 -9.06 -2.24
CA LYS A 303 14.19 -8.73 -1.08
C LYS A 303 14.54 -7.39 -0.42
N TYR A 304 15.83 -7.06 -0.35
CA TYR A 304 16.34 -5.81 0.23
C TYR A 304 16.62 -4.71 -0.81
N GLY A 305 16.42 -5.01 -2.10
CA GLY A 305 16.66 -4.07 -3.20
C GLY A 305 15.70 -2.87 -3.24
N PHE A 306 14.70 -2.83 -2.36
CA PHE A 306 13.72 -1.76 -2.22
C PHE A 306 14.16 -0.67 -1.23
N ILE A 307 15.19 -0.91 -0.40
CA ILE A 307 15.59 0.03 0.65
C ILE A 307 16.00 1.39 0.09
N VAL A 308 16.95 1.41 -0.86
CA VAL A 308 17.46 2.66 -1.45
C VAL A 308 16.34 3.42 -2.20
N PRO A 309 15.61 2.77 -3.13
CA PRO A 309 14.39 3.34 -3.71
C PRO A 309 13.36 3.87 -2.71
N GLY A 310 13.10 3.11 -1.64
CA GLY A 310 12.10 3.43 -0.64
C GLY A 310 12.50 4.67 0.16
N ILE A 311 13.75 4.76 0.60
CA ILE A 311 14.28 5.94 1.29
C ILE A 311 14.17 7.17 0.39
N PHE A 312 14.54 7.06 -0.89
CA PHE A 312 14.38 8.14 -1.86
C PHE A 312 12.92 8.59 -1.96
N THR A 313 12.00 7.64 -2.12
CA THR A 313 10.55 7.90 -2.23
C THR A 313 10.03 8.65 -1.00
N LEU A 314 10.43 8.22 0.20
CA LEU A 314 9.99 8.85 1.44
C LEU A 314 10.51 10.27 1.60
N LEU A 315 11.82 10.47 1.41
CA LEU A 315 12.43 11.79 1.57
C LEU A 315 11.82 12.80 0.60
N VAL A 316 11.70 12.42 -0.68
CA VAL A 316 11.06 13.24 -1.71
C VAL A 316 9.61 13.54 -1.34
N SER A 317 8.86 12.53 -0.91
CA SER A 317 7.46 12.70 -0.54
C SER A 317 7.27 13.62 0.66
N MET A 318 8.13 13.55 1.67
CA MET A 318 8.05 14.44 2.83
C MET A 318 8.40 15.87 2.45
N VAL A 319 9.43 16.09 1.64
CA VAL A 319 9.79 17.43 1.14
C VAL A 319 8.63 18.03 0.35
N ILE A 320 8.05 17.27 -0.59
CA ILE A 320 6.91 17.75 -1.38
C ILE A 320 5.70 18.01 -0.47
N GLY A 321 5.36 17.09 0.43
CA GLY A 321 4.24 17.26 1.35
C GLY A 321 4.36 18.51 2.22
N LEU A 322 5.58 18.81 2.70
CA LEU A 322 5.87 20.03 3.45
C LEU A 322 5.79 21.28 2.59
N ILE A 323 6.16 21.24 1.31
CA ILE A 323 5.96 22.36 0.39
C ILE A 323 4.46 22.56 0.14
N MET A 324 3.70 21.47 -0.06
CA MET A 324 2.27 21.52 -0.37
C MET A 324 1.44 22.20 0.72
N ILE A 325 1.76 22.00 1.99
CA ILE A 325 1.07 22.68 3.11
C ILE A 325 1.32 24.20 3.16
N HIS A 326 2.41 24.69 2.54
CA HIS A 326 2.70 26.13 2.46
C HIS A 326 2.11 26.77 1.20
N VAL A 327 2.00 26.01 0.10
CA VAL A 327 1.54 26.50 -1.21
C VAL A 327 0.01 26.48 -1.32
N MET A 328 -0.65 25.50 -0.71
CA MET A 328 -2.11 25.43 -0.76
C MET A 328 -2.73 26.28 0.36
N PRO A 329 -3.72 27.13 0.06
CA PRO A 329 -4.50 27.81 1.09
C PRO A 329 -5.32 26.76 1.84
N VAL A 330 -4.85 26.38 3.03
CA VAL A 330 -5.51 25.45 3.95
C VAL A 330 -6.61 26.15 4.72
#